data_AF-A0ABD0NZM3-F1
#
_entry.id   AF-A0ABD0NZM3-F1
#
_cell.length_a   1.000
_cell.length_b   1.000
_cell.length_c   1.000
_cell.angle_alpha   90.00
_cell.angle_beta   90.00
_cell.angle_gamma   90.00
#
_symmetry.space_group_name_H-M   'P 1'
#
loop_
_entity.id
_entity.type
_entity.pdbx_description
1 polymer ?
#
loop_
_entity_poly.entity_id
_entity_poly.type
_entity_poly.pdbx_seq_one_letter_code
_entity_poly.pdbx_strand_id
1 'polypeptide(L)'
;KISVKIGEELKLDVLLPDADKVQHQSRSSTEWMEVWRSSNGVQSERMTIRDGNLTISHFTAKDEGTYRVLEPDKEILITVK
;
A
#
# COMPACT_ATOMS: atom_id res chain seq x y z
N LYS A 1 -9.53 2.14 -7.97
CA LYS A 1 -9.85 0.73 -7.63
C LYS A 1 -9.07 -0.18 -8.57
N ILE A 2 -8.32 -1.13 -8.02
CA ILE A 2 -7.42 -2.03 -8.76
C ILE A 2 -7.92 -3.47 -8.58
N SER A 3 -7.71 -4.32 -9.58
CA SER A 3 -8.00 -5.77 -9.48
C SER A 3 -6.74 -6.55 -9.84
N VAL A 4 -6.30 -7.43 -8.96
CA VAL A 4 -5.09 -8.25 -9.15
C VAL A 4 -5.40 -9.70 -8.79
N LYS A 5 -4.82 -10.65 -9.51
CA LYS A 5 -4.99 -12.06 -9.15
C LYS A 5 -4.05 -12.42 -8.01
N ILE A 6 -4.51 -13.33 -7.15
CA ILE A 6 -3.66 -13.92 -6.11
C ILE A 6 -2.41 -14.54 -6.77
N GLY A 7 -1.26 -14.20 -6.21
CA GLY A 7 0.05 -14.63 -6.64
C GLY A 7 0.72 -13.76 -7.69
N GLU A 8 0.02 -12.78 -8.27
CA GLU A 8 0.61 -11.79 -9.17
C GLU A 8 1.26 -10.64 -8.38
N GLU A 9 2.14 -9.90 -9.06
CA GLU A 9 2.70 -8.67 -8.53
C GLU A 9 1.64 -7.56 -8.56
N LEU A 10 1.53 -6.81 -7.46
CA LEU A 10 0.76 -5.57 -7.41
C LEU A 10 1.72 -4.39 -7.33
N LYS A 11 1.57 -3.45 -8.26
CA LYS A 11 2.20 -2.14 -8.21
C LYS A 11 1.17 -1.08 -7.83
N LEU A 12 1.43 -0.38 -6.72
CA LEU A 12 0.65 0.76 -6.27
C LEU A 12 1.42 2.04 -6.63
N ASP A 13 0.95 2.73 -7.66
CA ASP A 13 1.51 4.01 -8.12
C ASP A 13 1.16 5.18 -7.19
N VAL A 14 1.73 5.16 -5.98
CA VAL A 14 1.18 5.91 -4.84
C VAL A 14 2.21 6.66 -4.00
N LEU A 15 3.51 6.44 -4.18
CA LEU A 15 4.51 7.17 -3.39
C LEU A 15 4.84 8.47 -4.09
N LEU A 16 4.07 9.48 -3.70
CA LEU A 16 4.30 10.86 -4.07
C LEU A 16 5.47 11.44 -3.24
N PRO A 17 6.17 12.46 -3.75
CA PRO A 17 7.31 13.07 -3.04
C PRO A 17 6.96 13.56 -1.62
N ASP A 18 5.70 13.96 -1.41
CA ASP A 18 5.20 14.52 -0.15
C ASP A 18 4.49 13.48 0.74
N ALA A 19 4.54 12.19 0.38
CA ALA A 19 3.91 11.14 1.17
C ALA A 19 4.67 10.90 2.48
N ASP A 20 3.97 11.04 3.62
CA ASP A 20 4.53 10.75 4.95
C ASP A 20 4.47 9.25 5.25
N LYS A 21 3.34 8.61 4.93
CA LYS A 21 3.13 7.18 5.18
C LYS A 21 2.03 6.59 4.32
N VAL A 22 2.11 5.27 4.12
CA VAL A 22 1.06 4.46 3.52
C VAL A 22 0.54 3.49 4.57
N GLN A 23 -0.78 3.40 4.68
CA GLN A 23 -1.44 2.45 5.56
C GLN A 23 -2.38 1.56 4.78
N HIS A 24 -2.62 0.36 5.30
CA HIS A 24 -3.49 -0.64 4.73
C HIS A 24 -4.54 -1.05 5.75
N GLN A 25 -5.79 -1.10 5.31
CA GLN A 25 -6.90 -1.71 6.03
C GLN A 25 -7.37 -2.91 5.21
N SER A 26 -7.18 -4.11 5.73
CA SER A 26 -7.64 -5.33 5.07
C SER A 26 -9.16 -5.42 5.07
N ARG A 27 -9.74 -6.20 4.16
CA ARG A 27 -11.20 -6.42 4.12
C ARG A 27 -11.78 -7.00 5.41
N SER A 28 -10.98 -7.71 6.19
CA SER A 28 -11.41 -8.39 7.41
C SER A 28 -11.11 -7.61 8.68
N SER A 29 -10.56 -6.39 8.59
CA SER A 29 -10.18 -5.57 9.74
C SER A 29 -10.68 -4.14 9.61
N THR A 30 -10.98 -3.51 10.74
CA THR A 30 -11.25 -2.07 10.83
C THR A 30 -9.98 -1.26 11.15
N GLU A 31 -8.88 -1.93 11.49
CA GLU A 31 -7.63 -1.29 11.87
C GLU A 31 -6.78 -0.90 10.65
N TRP A 32 -6.07 0.23 10.77
CA TRP A 32 -5.12 0.71 9.77
C TRP A 32 -3.70 0.33 10.17
N MET A 33 -3.05 -0.49 9.35
CA MET A 33 -1.68 -0.94 9.55
C MET A 33 -0.73 -0.11 8.69
N GLU A 34 0.36 0.38 9.28
CA GLU A 34 1.39 1.08 8.51
C GLU A 34 2.22 0.08 7.68
N VAL A 35 2.26 0.29 6.37
CA VAL A 35 2.99 -0.57 5.42
C VAL A 35 4.21 0.12 4.84
N TRP A 36 4.24 1.46 4.89
CA TRP A 36 5.39 2.26 4.51
C TRP A 36 5.38 3.61 5.24
N ARG A 37 6.56 4.16 5.51
CA ARG A 37 6.76 5.53 6.02
C ARG A 37 8.01 6.15 5.41
N SER A 38 7.99 7.46 5.16
CA SER A 38 9.12 8.20 4.59
C SER A 38 10.43 8.04 5.39
N SER A 39 10.34 8.01 6.73
CA SER A 39 11.52 7.91 7.59
C SER A 39 12.14 6.50 7.66
N ASN A 40 11.32 5.44 7.52
CA ASN A 40 11.72 4.06 7.85
C ASN A 40 11.48 3.06 6.71
N GLY A 41 10.95 3.51 5.57
CA GLY A 41 10.65 2.68 4.41
C GLY A 41 9.50 1.69 4.63
N VAL A 42 9.57 0.55 3.92
CA VAL A 42 8.57 -0.53 3.97
C VAL A 42 8.63 -1.29 5.28
N GLN A 43 7.47 -1.73 5.78
CA GLN A 43 7.34 -2.43 7.06
C GLN A 43 7.13 -3.95 6.91
N SER A 44 7.23 -4.48 5.68
CA SER A 44 7.07 -5.91 5.38
C SER A 44 8.09 -6.36 4.35
N GLU A 45 8.67 -7.56 4.55
CA GLU A 45 9.64 -8.16 3.63
C GLU A 45 9.06 -8.45 2.23
N ARG A 46 7.73 -8.61 2.13
CA ARG A 46 7.03 -8.83 0.84
C ARG A 46 6.82 -7.54 0.04
N MET A 47 7.09 -6.39 0.65
CA MET A 47 6.86 -5.07 0.06
C MET A 47 8.20 -4.42 -0.27
N THR A 48 8.29 -3.77 -1.43
CA THR A 48 9.48 -3.03 -1.84
C THR A 48 9.07 -1.72 -2.49
N ILE A 49 9.99 -0.75 -2.51
CA ILE A 49 9.82 0.46 -3.32
C ILE A 49 10.57 0.26 -4.64
N ARG A 50 9.83 0.36 -5.75
CA ARG A 50 10.38 0.26 -7.10
C ARG A 50 9.81 1.37 -7.97
N ASP A 51 10.68 2.14 -8.60
CA ASP A 51 10.34 3.28 -9.46
C ASP A 51 9.46 4.35 -8.77
N GLY A 52 9.60 4.52 -7.45
CA GLY A 52 8.73 5.43 -6.68
C GLY A 52 7.33 4.87 -6.42
N ASN A 53 7.15 3.54 -6.42
CA ASN A 53 5.86 2.89 -6.21
C ASN A 53 5.98 1.79 -5.16
N LEU A 54 4.93 1.60 -4.36
CA LEU A 54 4.86 0.50 -3.42
C LEU A 54 4.51 -0.78 -4.20
N THR A 55 5.41 -1.75 -4.19
CA THR A 55 5.26 -3.02 -4.92
C THR A 55 5.11 -4.17 -3.94
N ILE A 56 4.07 -5.00 -4.14
CA ILE A 56 3.85 -6.26 -3.44
C ILE A 56 4.18 -7.39 -4.41
N SER A 57 5.25 -8.14 -4.15
CA SER A 57 5.77 -9.14 -5.09
C SER A 57 4.84 -10.33 -5.30
N HIS A 58 4.09 -10.71 -4.27
CA HIS A 58 3.13 -11.81 -4.33
C HIS A 58 1.86 -11.41 -3.59
N PHE A 59 0.86 -10.98 -4.37
CA PHE A 59 -0.42 -10.52 -3.84
C PHE A 59 -1.20 -11.69 -3.22
N THR A 60 -1.78 -11.46 -2.05
CA THR A 60 -2.58 -12.46 -1.34
C THR A 60 -3.93 -11.88 -0.93
N ALA A 61 -4.87 -12.72 -0.54
CA ALA A 61 -6.17 -12.28 -0.02
C ALA A 61 -6.05 -11.33 1.20
N LYS A 62 -4.92 -11.38 1.94
CA LYS A 62 -4.67 -10.46 3.06
C LYS A 62 -4.32 -9.05 2.61
N ASP A 63 -3.82 -8.90 1.39
CA ASP A 63 -3.43 -7.62 0.80
C ASP A 63 -4.64 -6.91 0.15
N GLU A 64 -5.76 -7.62 -0.06
CA GLU A 64 -7.04 -7.01 -0.44
C GLU A 64 -7.54 -6.04 0.65
N GLY A 65 -8.11 -4.93 0.21
CA GLY A 65 -8.59 -3.90 1.13
C GLY A 65 -8.38 -2.50 0.58
N THR A 66 -8.28 -1.54 1.49
CA THR A 66 -8.04 -0.14 1.14
C THR A 66 -6.66 0.27 1.62
N TYR A 67 -5.88 0.83 0.69
CA TYR A 67 -4.65 1.53 0.99
C TYR A 67 -4.96 3.02 1.07
N ARG A 68 -4.35 3.70 2.03
CA ARG A 68 -4.36 5.16 2.11
C ARG A 68 -2.95 5.69 2.10
N VAL A 69 -2.72 6.71 1.29
CA VAL A 69 -1.49 7.51 1.31
C VAL A 69 -1.80 8.80 2.04
N LEU A 70 -1.01 9.09 3.06
CA LEU A 70 -1.15 10.28 3.88
C LEU A 70 0.00 11.22 3.56
N GLU A 71 -0.37 12.41 3.11
CA GLU A 71 0.46 13.60 2.97
C GLU A 71 0.02 14.63 4.03
N PRO A 72 0.82 15.67 4.33
CA PRO A 72 0.46 16.66 5.36
C PRO A 72 -0.95 17.25 5.23
N ASP A 73 -1.41 17.47 4.00
CA ASP A 73 -2.70 18.12 3.70
C ASP A 73 -3.66 17.24 2.89
N LYS A 74 -3.29 15.99 2.57
CA LYS A 74 -4.06 15.15 1.64
C LYS A 74 -4.09 13.68 2.03
N GLU A 75 -5.18 13.03 1.67
CA GLU A 75 -5.35 11.59 1.76
C GLU A 75 -5.78 11.05 0.39
N ILE A 76 -5.11 9.99 -0.07
CA ILE A 76 -5.46 9.28 -1.30
C ILE A 76 -5.87 7.87 -0.93
N LEU A 77 -7.09 7.46 -1.32
CA LEU A 77 -7.65 6.14 -1.02
C LEU A 77 -7.67 5.24 -2.27
N ILE A 78 -7.14 4.03 -2.12
CA ILE A 78 -7.03 3.05 -3.21
C ILE A 78 -7.53 1.70 -2.72
N THR A 79 -8.67 1.28 -3.26
CA THR A 79 -9.21 -0.07 -3.01
C THR A 79 -8.63 -1.08 -3.98
N VAL A 80 -8.10 -2.18 -3.46
CA VAL A 80 -7.58 -3.34 -4.19
C VAL A 80 -8.46 -4.56 -3.90
N LYS A 81 -8.73 -5.36 -4.94
CA LYS A 81 -9.54 -6.57 -4.88
C LYS A 81 -9.03 -7.64 -5.84
#